data_AF-A0A178ATX7-F1
#
_entry.id   AF-A0A178ATX7-F1
#
_cell.length_a   1.000
_cell.length_b   1.000
_cell.length_c   1.000
_cell.angle_alpha   90.00
_cell.angle_beta   90.00
_cell.angle_gamma   90.00
#
_symmetry.space_group_name_H-M   'P 1'
#
loop_
_entity.id
_entity.type
_entity.pdbx_description
1 polymer ?
#
loop_
_entity_poly.entity_id
_entity_poly.type
_entity_poly.pdbx_seq_one_letter_code
_entity_poly.pdbx_strand_id
1 'polypeptide(L)'
;MDLHYARTARIPVTRLVLVASLLAHQPTPRISVPATASKDLVEKADMFYTTAMPDVAIMVVNSQPKLTKKIDAIYRAQGSFKTQSVPALIFTVLAPLGMLHLVTSDIDGFKPFQELRQNTELWSLMLRAQTEILRLPRFGWVGWLLSFVIGGWATMQINVPQAEGAKPMLYHEFNAYHHGGKVRTQDRRILEDVLSEGEKAGKKMKALREVVRRATQLQ
;
A
#
# COMPACT_ATOMS: atom_id res chain seq x y z
N MET A 1 -12.15 -7.75 -9.92
CA MET A 1 -11.38 -8.72 -9.12
C MET A 1 -12.32 -9.75 -8.47
N ASP A 2 -13.31 -9.30 -7.70
CA ASP A 2 -14.23 -10.18 -6.95
C ASP A 2 -15.02 -11.17 -7.82
N LEU A 3 -15.50 -10.75 -8.99
CA LEU A 3 -16.21 -11.64 -9.93
C LEU A 3 -15.32 -12.78 -10.46
N HIS A 4 -14.02 -12.50 -10.64
CA HIS A 4 -13.07 -13.52 -11.06
C HIS A 4 -12.91 -14.57 -9.95
N TYR A 5 -12.65 -14.13 -8.70
CA TYR A 5 -12.51 -15.06 -7.57
C TYR A 5 -13.80 -15.81 -7.24
N ALA A 6 -14.96 -15.15 -7.27
CA ALA A 6 -16.25 -15.80 -7.05
C ALA A 6 -16.50 -16.91 -8.08
N ARG A 7 -16.17 -16.64 -9.35
CA ARG A 7 -16.30 -17.61 -10.44
C ARG A 7 -15.31 -18.77 -10.30
N THR A 8 -14.03 -18.46 -10.10
CA THR A 8 -12.96 -19.48 -10.05
C THR A 8 -13.08 -20.37 -8.80
N ALA A 9 -13.29 -19.78 -7.63
CA ALA A 9 -13.43 -20.50 -6.37
C ALA A 9 -14.85 -21.05 -6.14
N ARG A 10 -15.80 -20.75 -7.03
CA ARG A 10 -17.22 -21.15 -6.95
C ARG A 10 -17.86 -20.81 -5.60
N ILE A 11 -17.54 -19.61 -5.09
CA ILE A 11 -18.13 -19.08 -3.86
C ILE A 11 -18.95 -17.81 -4.17
N PRO A 12 -20.06 -17.59 -3.46
CA PRO A 12 -20.81 -16.34 -3.59
C PRO A 12 -19.92 -15.12 -3.32
N VAL A 13 -20.13 -14.02 -4.06
CA VAL A 13 -19.43 -12.74 -3.82
C VAL A 13 -19.66 -12.26 -2.37
N THR A 14 -20.80 -12.59 -1.77
CA THR A 14 -21.12 -12.34 -0.34
C THR A 14 -20.26 -13.14 0.65
N ARG A 15 -19.30 -13.94 0.17
CA ARG A 15 -18.29 -14.64 0.96
C ARG A 15 -16.86 -14.17 0.68
N LEU A 16 -16.69 -13.16 -0.18
CA LEU A 16 -15.39 -12.58 -0.51
C LEU A 16 -15.12 -11.32 0.29
N VAL A 17 -13.95 -11.24 0.91
CA VAL A 17 -13.48 -10.02 1.56
C VAL A 17 -12.02 -9.80 1.24
N LEU A 18 -11.68 -8.56 0.93
CA LEU A 18 -10.30 -8.18 0.69
C LEU A 18 -9.59 -7.99 2.04
N VAL A 19 -8.44 -8.64 2.17
CA VAL A 19 -7.58 -8.56 3.34
C VAL A 19 -6.14 -8.31 2.93
N ALA A 20 -5.40 -7.63 3.79
CA ALA A 20 -3.94 -7.58 3.76
C ALA A 20 -3.42 -8.21 5.05
N SER A 21 -2.35 -8.98 4.96
CA SER A 21 -1.77 -9.69 6.12
C SER A 21 -0.27 -9.45 6.16
N LEU A 22 0.45 -10.34 6.83
CA LEU A 22 1.87 -10.28 7.11
C LEU A 22 2.68 -9.90 5.86
N LEU A 23 3.68 -9.06 6.06
CA LEU A 23 4.73 -8.85 5.07
C LEU A 23 5.62 -10.07 5.13
N ALA A 24 5.64 -10.87 4.05
CA ALA A 24 6.35 -12.14 4.01
C ALA A 24 7.23 -12.24 2.77
N HIS A 25 8.42 -12.80 2.93
CA HIS A 25 9.36 -13.04 1.84
C HIS A 25 10.22 -14.28 2.09
N GLN A 26 10.63 -14.93 1.00
CA GLN A 26 11.61 -16.01 1.05
C GLN A 26 13.01 -15.44 1.38
N PRO A 27 13.93 -16.27 1.89
CA PRO A 27 15.32 -15.88 2.06
C PRO A 27 15.91 -15.27 0.78
N THR A 28 16.52 -14.10 0.91
CA THR A 28 17.07 -13.34 -0.23
C THR A 28 18.16 -12.39 0.26
N PRO A 29 19.25 -12.19 -0.49
CA PRO A 29 20.27 -11.20 -0.14
C PRO A 29 19.79 -9.75 -0.37
N ARG A 30 18.60 -9.54 -0.96
CA ARG A 30 18.04 -8.22 -1.25
C ARG A 30 17.32 -7.56 -0.07
N ILE A 31 17.07 -8.32 0.98
CA ILE A 31 16.49 -7.82 2.24
C ILE A 31 17.48 -8.19 3.33
N SER A 32 17.95 -7.18 4.03
CA SER A 32 18.94 -7.31 5.09
C SER A 32 18.36 -8.10 6.25
N VAL A 33 19.12 -9.08 6.73
CA VAL A 33 18.80 -9.80 7.96
C VAL A 33 19.26 -8.96 9.14
N PRO A 34 18.40 -8.70 10.16
CA PRO A 34 18.78 -7.94 11.33
C PRO A 34 19.99 -8.56 12.04
N ALA A 35 20.94 -7.74 12.50
CA ALA A 35 22.13 -8.23 13.21
C ALA A 35 21.78 -8.99 14.51
N THR A 36 20.60 -8.76 15.07
CA THR A 36 20.08 -9.44 16.25
C THR A 36 19.44 -10.80 15.95
N ALA A 37 19.29 -11.18 14.68
CA ALA A 37 18.69 -12.45 14.29
C ALA A 37 19.65 -13.63 14.57
N SER A 38 19.08 -14.77 14.97
CA SER A 38 19.84 -16.02 15.11
C SER A 38 20.24 -16.55 13.74
N LYS A 39 21.54 -16.71 13.49
CA LYS A 39 22.08 -17.23 12.22
C LYS A 39 21.55 -18.62 11.90
N ASP A 40 21.58 -19.53 12.89
CA ASP A 40 21.10 -20.90 12.74
C ASP A 40 19.61 -20.98 12.34
N LEU A 41 18.78 -20.05 12.83
CA LEU A 41 17.36 -19.99 12.45
C LEU A 41 17.17 -19.39 11.06
N VAL A 42 17.94 -18.34 10.73
CA VAL A 42 17.91 -17.70 9.41
C VAL A 42 18.29 -18.68 8.30
N GLU A 43 19.31 -19.50 8.52
CA GLU A 43 19.77 -20.51 7.55
C GLU A 43 18.76 -21.64 7.31
N LYS A 44 17.88 -21.92 8.30
CA LYS A 44 16.87 -22.98 8.23
C LYS A 44 15.48 -22.49 7.81
N ALA A 45 15.28 -21.17 7.71
CA ALA A 45 13.97 -20.60 7.46
C ALA A 45 13.59 -20.68 5.98
N ASP A 46 12.40 -21.18 5.67
CA ASP A 46 11.83 -21.12 4.32
C ASP A 46 11.16 -19.77 4.01
N MET A 47 10.79 -19.03 5.07
CA MET A 47 10.03 -17.79 4.98
C MET A 47 10.36 -16.88 6.17
N PHE A 48 10.54 -15.60 5.90
CA PHE A 48 10.55 -14.54 6.90
C PHE A 48 9.23 -13.78 6.83
N TYR A 49 8.71 -13.36 7.98
CA TYR A 49 7.49 -12.55 8.02
C TYR A 49 7.45 -11.60 9.21
N THR A 50 6.69 -10.54 9.06
CA THR A 50 6.39 -9.58 10.12
C THR A 50 5.01 -8.95 9.89
N THR A 51 4.45 -8.32 10.91
CA THR A 51 3.24 -7.51 10.75
C THR A 51 3.56 -6.18 10.10
N ALA A 52 2.67 -5.65 9.25
CA ALA A 52 2.84 -4.30 8.71
C ALA A 52 2.55 -3.19 9.75
N MET A 53 1.84 -3.54 10.84
CA MET A 53 1.56 -2.64 11.97
C MET A 53 1.63 -3.46 13.27
N PRO A 54 2.07 -2.86 14.39
CA PRO A 54 2.19 -3.58 15.65
C PRO A 54 0.90 -4.31 16.05
N ASP A 55 1.02 -5.59 16.40
CA ASP A 55 -0.06 -6.49 16.84
C ASP A 55 -1.21 -6.72 15.84
N VAL A 56 -1.13 -6.22 14.60
CA VAL A 56 -2.17 -6.43 13.57
C VAL A 56 -1.75 -7.52 12.60
N ALA A 57 -2.29 -8.72 12.77
CA ALA A 57 -2.02 -9.84 11.85
C ALA A 57 -2.81 -9.75 10.55
N ILE A 58 -3.98 -9.10 10.57
CA ILE A 58 -4.83 -8.96 9.40
C ILE A 58 -5.55 -7.61 9.40
N MET A 59 -5.41 -6.90 8.27
CA MET A 59 -6.21 -5.73 7.94
C MET A 59 -7.34 -6.18 7.00
N VAL A 60 -8.59 -5.89 7.36
CA VAL A 60 -9.78 -6.28 6.61
C VAL A 60 -10.43 -5.04 6.00
N VAL A 61 -10.60 -5.03 4.68
CA VAL A 61 -11.41 -4.01 4.01
C VAL A 61 -12.88 -4.34 4.24
N ASN A 62 -13.53 -3.54 5.08
CA ASN A 62 -14.88 -3.78 5.55
C ASN A 62 -15.92 -3.38 4.49
N SER A 63 -16.07 -4.21 3.45
CA SER A 63 -17.18 -4.17 2.50
C SER A 63 -18.36 -5.05 2.96
N GLN A 64 -18.11 -5.99 3.89
CA GLN A 64 -19.11 -6.94 4.39
C GLN A 64 -19.07 -7.04 5.91
N PRO A 65 -19.81 -6.17 6.65
CA PRO A 65 -19.71 -6.06 8.11
C PRO A 65 -19.90 -7.38 8.87
N LYS A 66 -20.81 -8.24 8.41
CA LYS A 66 -21.05 -9.55 9.02
C LYS A 66 -19.83 -10.48 8.89
N LEU A 67 -19.15 -10.48 7.75
CA LEU A 67 -17.98 -11.31 7.51
C LEU A 67 -16.75 -10.76 8.24
N THR A 68 -16.56 -9.43 8.22
CA THR A 68 -15.51 -8.74 8.99
C THR A 68 -15.59 -9.09 10.48
N LYS A 69 -16.80 -9.06 11.08
CA LYS A 69 -17.01 -9.46 12.49
C LYS A 69 -16.64 -10.92 12.77
N LYS A 70 -16.94 -11.83 11.83
CA LYS A 70 -16.57 -13.25 11.96
C LYS A 70 -15.05 -13.44 11.94
N ILE A 71 -14.33 -12.72 11.07
CA ILE A 71 -12.87 -12.76 11.01
C ILE A 71 -12.27 -12.22 12.31
N ASP A 72 -12.77 -11.08 12.79
CA ASP A 72 -12.31 -10.50 14.05
C ASP A 72 -12.48 -11.47 15.24
N ALA A 73 -13.62 -12.18 15.30
CA ALA A 73 -13.87 -13.19 16.34
C ALA A 73 -12.87 -14.36 16.30
N ILE A 74 -12.46 -14.81 15.11
CA ILE A 74 -11.48 -15.91 14.96
C ILE A 74 -10.11 -15.49 15.53
N TYR A 75 -9.64 -14.29 15.18
CA TYR A 75 -8.33 -13.81 15.64
C TYR A 75 -8.32 -13.49 17.14
N ARG A 76 -9.39 -12.88 17.67
CA ARG A 76 -9.50 -12.60 19.10
C ARG A 76 -9.50 -13.85 19.97
N ALA A 77 -10.10 -14.95 19.49
CA ALA A 77 -10.10 -16.21 20.22
C ALA A 77 -8.69 -16.79 20.44
N GLN A 78 -7.70 -16.39 19.63
CA GLN A 78 -6.31 -16.87 19.72
C GLN A 78 -5.37 -15.98 20.55
N GLY A 79 -5.85 -14.84 21.06
CA GLY A 79 -5.21 -14.07 22.13
C GLY A 79 -3.96 -13.25 21.78
N SER A 80 -3.20 -13.58 20.73
CA SER A 80 -1.91 -12.91 20.44
C SER A 80 -1.95 -11.83 19.37
N PHE A 81 -2.94 -11.83 18.48
CA PHE A 81 -3.01 -10.88 17.36
C PHE A 81 -4.40 -10.25 17.23
N LYS A 82 -4.42 -8.97 16.84
CA LYS A 82 -5.63 -8.20 16.57
C LYS A 82 -5.92 -8.13 15.08
N THR A 83 -7.18 -7.87 14.76
CA THR A 83 -7.57 -7.45 13.42
C THR A 83 -7.75 -5.94 13.38
N GLN A 84 -7.52 -5.34 12.22
CA GLN A 84 -7.90 -3.96 11.97
C GLN A 84 -8.87 -3.90 10.79
N SER A 85 -10.00 -3.22 10.96
CA SER A 85 -10.94 -3.02 9.87
C SER A 85 -10.79 -1.62 9.26
N VAL A 86 -10.71 -1.52 7.94
CA VAL A 86 -10.76 -0.25 7.21
C VAL A 86 -12.08 -0.18 6.46
N PRO A 87 -12.89 0.89 6.58
CA PRO A 87 -14.12 1.03 5.81
C PRO A 87 -13.85 0.96 4.31
N ALA A 88 -14.67 0.23 3.55
CA ALA A 88 -14.46 0.06 2.10
C ALA A 88 -14.36 1.39 1.35
N LEU A 89 -15.20 2.37 1.69
CA LEU A 89 -15.15 3.70 1.09
C LEU A 89 -13.78 4.38 1.31
N ILE A 90 -13.24 4.30 2.53
CA ILE A 90 -11.92 4.87 2.84
C ILE A 90 -10.83 4.12 2.08
N PHE A 91 -10.91 2.79 2.00
CA PHE A 91 -9.95 2.00 1.23
C PHE A 91 -9.94 2.38 -0.26
N THR A 92 -11.09 2.65 -0.87
CA THR A 92 -11.14 3.08 -2.29
C THR A 92 -10.40 4.39 -2.55
N VAL A 93 -10.32 5.27 -1.55
CA VAL A 93 -9.56 6.52 -1.62
C VAL A 93 -8.07 6.26 -1.36
N LEU A 94 -7.74 5.48 -0.33
CA LEU A 94 -6.35 5.25 0.08
C LEU A 94 -5.57 4.36 -0.90
N ALA A 95 -6.22 3.41 -1.56
CA ALA A 95 -5.56 2.48 -2.49
C ALA A 95 -4.73 3.16 -3.60
N PRO A 96 -5.27 4.11 -4.40
CA PRO A 96 -4.47 4.80 -5.41
C PRO A 96 -3.41 5.73 -4.81
N LEU A 97 -3.59 6.23 -3.58
CA LEU A 97 -2.57 6.99 -2.89
C LEU A 97 -1.41 6.10 -2.44
N GLY A 98 -1.70 4.88 -1.98
CA GLY A 98 -0.70 3.86 -1.70
C GLY A 98 0.14 3.52 -2.94
N MET A 99 -0.52 3.34 -4.09
CA MET A 99 0.18 3.13 -5.37
C MET A 99 1.04 4.33 -5.76
N LEU A 100 0.53 5.55 -5.56
CA LEU A 100 1.31 6.77 -5.79
C LEU A 100 2.58 6.80 -4.94
N HIS A 101 2.48 6.43 -3.66
CA HIS A 101 3.64 6.38 -2.77
C HIS A 101 4.64 5.32 -3.20
N LEU A 102 4.19 4.11 -3.54
CA LEU A 102 5.07 3.02 -3.99
C LEU A 102 5.84 3.41 -5.27
N VAL A 103 5.15 3.97 -6.26
CA VAL A 103 5.79 4.43 -7.51
C VAL A 103 6.74 5.60 -7.24
N THR A 104 6.37 6.52 -6.34
CA THR A 104 7.27 7.63 -5.96
C THR A 104 8.51 7.13 -5.23
N SER A 105 8.35 6.16 -4.33
CA SER A 105 9.47 5.49 -3.68
C SER A 105 10.38 4.78 -4.69
N ASP A 106 9.83 4.10 -5.70
CA ASP A 106 10.60 3.48 -6.78
C ASP A 106 11.42 4.52 -7.57
N ILE A 107 10.83 5.69 -7.89
CA ILE A 107 11.56 6.82 -8.52
C ILE A 107 12.71 7.31 -7.65
N ASP A 108 12.57 7.29 -6.32
CA ASP A 108 13.62 7.67 -5.38
C ASP A 108 14.60 6.52 -5.07
N GLY A 109 14.41 5.34 -5.67
CA GLY A 109 15.26 4.16 -5.48
C GLY A 109 14.93 3.33 -4.23
N PHE A 110 13.69 3.39 -3.75
CA PHE A 110 13.21 2.75 -2.51
C PHE A 110 14.07 3.05 -1.29
N LYS A 111 14.53 4.31 -1.15
CA LYS A 111 15.19 4.77 0.07
C LYS A 111 14.24 4.75 1.27
N PRO A 112 14.77 4.78 2.51
CA PRO A 112 13.96 4.99 3.70
C PRO A 112 12.99 6.16 3.53
N PHE A 113 11.74 6.02 4.01
CA PHE A 113 10.69 7.01 3.77
C PHE A 113 11.05 8.43 4.27
N GLN A 114 11.85 8.52 5.34
CA GLN A 114 12.34 9.79 5.86
C GLN A 114 13.26 10.52 4.87
N GLU A 115 14.00 9.78 4.03
CA GLU A 115 14.89 10.33 3.01
C GLU A 115 14.12 10.81 1.78
N LEU A 116 13.03 10.14 1.40
CA LEU A 116 12.14 10.60 0.31
C LEU A 116 11.66 12.03 0.55
N ARG A 117 11.45 12.42 1.81
CA ARG A 117 11.05 13.78 2.18
C ARG A 117 12.15 14.82 1.99
N GLN A 118 13.41 14.39 2.01
CA GLN A 118 14.57 15.25 1.78
C GLN A 118 14.73 15.55 0.28
N ASN A 119 14.23 14.67 -0.60
CA ASN A 119 14.01 14.95 -2.01
C ASN A 119 12.79 15.88 -2.19
N THR A 120 12.97 17.16 -1.86
CA THR A 120 11.88 18.15 -1.80
C THR A 120 11.12 18.31 -3.12
N GLU A 121 11.81 18.13 -4.25
CA GLU A 121 11.20 18.16 -5.58
C GLU A 121 10.21 17.00 -5.76
N LEU A 122 10.66 15.76 -5.52
CA LEU A 122 9.86 14.57 -5.68
C LEU A 122 8.74 14.49 -4.63
N TRP A 123 9.04 14.88 -3.39
CA TRP A 123 8.06 14.99 -2.31
C TRP A 123 6.93 15.97 -2.67
N SER A 124 7.28 17.18 -3.12
CA SER A 124 6.30 18.20 -3.55
C SER A 124 5.49 17.73 -4.76
N LEU A 125 6.12 17.02 -5.70
CA LEU A 125 5.45 16.42 -6.84
C LEU A 125 4.42 15.37 -6.39
N MET A 126 4.79 14.46 -5.50
CA MET A 126 3.92 13.42 -4.96
C MET A 126 2.71 14.04 -4.23
N LEU A 127 2.91 15.04 -3.37
CA LEU A 127 1.80 15.68 -2.64
C LEU A 127 0.81 16.39 -3.59
N ARG A 128 1.30 17.00 -4.67
CA ARG A 128 0.44 17.59 -5.70
C ARG A 128 -0.33 16.50 -6.47
N ALA A 129 0.33 15.39 -6.83
CA ALA A 129 -0.32 14.26 -7.48
C ALA A 129 -1.40 13.63 -6.58
N GLN A 130 -1.15 13.50 -5.27
CA GLN A 130 -2.12 13.06 -4.28
C GLN A 130 -3.36 13.97 -4.28
N THR A 131 -3.16 15.28 -4.30
CA THR A 131 -4.25 16.27 -4.37
C THR A 131 -5.05 16.13 -5.67
N GLU A 132 -4.39 15.92 -6.81
CA GLU A 132 -5.04 15.68 -8.10
C GLU A 132 -5.89 14.39 -8.08
N ILE A 133 -5.35 13.29 -7.54
CA ILE A 133 -6.08 12.02 -7.38
C ILE A 133 -7.31 12.19 -6.48
N LEU A 134 -7.16 12.86 -5.34
CA LEU A 134 -8.26 13.07 -4.39
C LEU A 134 -9.40 13.90 -4.99
N ARG A 135 -9.11 14.74 -6.00
CA ARG A 135 -10.11 15.57 -6.70
C ARG A 135 -10.77 14.87 -7.89
N LEU A 136 -10.52 13.58 -8.10
CA LEU A 136 -11.21 12.81 -9.12
C LEU A 136 -12.71 12.70 -8.81
N PRO A 137 -13.59 12.77 -9.85
CA PRO A 137 -15.04 12.75 -9.63
C PRO A 137 -15.55 11.52 -8.88
N ARG A 138 -14.90 10.36 -9.04
CA ARG A 138 -15.31 9.11 -8.35
C ARG A 138 -15.30 9.21 -6.82
N PHE A 139 -14.53 10.16 -6.26
CA PHE A 139 -14.45 10.37 -4.82
C PHE A 139 -15.42 11.44 -4.31
N GLY A 140 -16.12 12.14 -5.22
CA GLY A 140 -17.12 13.15 -4.89
C GLY A 140 -16.62 14.19 -3.89
N TRP A 141 -17.53 14.59 -3.00
CA TRP A 141 -17.24 15.59 -1.96
C TRP A 141 -16.26 15.09 -0.90
N VAL A 142 -16.21 13.77 -0.64
CA VAL A 142 -15.28 13.16 0.32
C VAL A 142 -13.85 13.35 -0.15
N GLY A 143 -13.55 13.01 -1.40
CA GLY A 143 -12.23 13.24 -1.99
C GLY A 143 -11.87 14.71 -2.06
N TRP A 144 -12.82 15.57 -2.40
CA TRP A 144 -12.63 17.02 -2.37
C TRP A 144 -12.20 17.52 -0.99
N LEU A 145 -12.90 17.13 0.08
CA LEU A 145 -12.55 17.50 1.45
C LEU A 145 -11.17 16.95 1.85
N LEU A 146 -10.93 15.67 1.57
CA LEU A 146 -9.64 15.03 1.85
C LEU A 146 -8.49 15.68 1.07
N SER A 147 -8.74 16.30 -0.09
CA SER A 147 -7.71 17.03 -0.85
C SER A 147 -7.14 18.25 -0.10
N PHE A 148 -7.85 18.75 0.92
CA PHE A 148 -7.34 19.82 1.80
C PHE A 148 -6.70 19.27 3.07
N VAL A 149 -7.14 18.11 3.55
CA VAL A 149 -6.70 17.52 4.82
C VAL A 149 -5.44 16.66 4.64
N ILE A 150 -5.38 15.87 3.56
CA ILE A 150 -4.26 14.97 3.29
C ILE A 150 -3.13 15.76 2.62
N GLY A 151 -2.41 16.53 3.45
CA GLY A 151 -1.14 17.17 3.13
C GLY A 151 0.06 16.38 3.66
N GLY A 152 1.26 16.99 3.64
CA GLY A 152 2.51 16.29 4.00
C GLY A 152 2.54 15.68 5.40
N TRP A 153 1.95 16.34 6.40
CA TRP A 153 1.87 15.79 7.76
C TRP A 153 0.96 14.54 7.84
N ALA A 154 -0.22 14.58 7.23
CA ALA A 154 -1.12 13.43 7.20
C ALA A 154 -0.50 12.27 6.41
N THR A 155 0.15 12.55 5.27
CA THR A 155 0.92 11.56 4.52
C THR A 155 2.00 10.91 5.38
N MET A 156 2.69 11.67 6.24
CA MET A 156 3.67 11.10 7.18
C MET A 156 3.00 10.16 8.20
N GLN A 157 1.89 10.59 8.81
CA GLN A 157 1.18 9.79 9.81
C GLN A 157 0.62 8.48 9.23
N ILE A 158 0.36 8.42 7.93
CA ILE A 158 -0.09 7.19 7.25
C ILE A 158 1.07 6.21 7.01
N ASN A 159 2.24 6.70 6.59
CA ASN A 159 3.34 5.81 6.15
C ASN A 159 4.31 5.42 7.26
N VAL A 160 4.59 6.32 8.22
CA VAL A 160 5.55 6.03 9.31
C VAL A 160 5.16 4.80 10.14
N PRO A 161 3.89 4.62 10.55
CA PRO A 161 3.51 3.43 11.31
C PRO A 161 3.74 2.11 10.56
N GLN A 162 3.71 2.12 9.22
CA GLN A 162 3.99 0.90 8.44
C GLN A 162 5.47 0.52 8.51
N ALA A 163 6.36 1.51 8.37
CA ALA A 163 7.79 1.27 8.48
C ALA A 163 8.20 0.85 9.90
N GLU A 164 7.58 1.46 10.93
CA GLU A 164 7.82 1.09 12.32
C GLU A 164 7.23 -0.29 12.66
N GLY A 165 6.03 -0.60 12.17
CA GLY A 165 5.38 -1.89 12.38
C GLY A 165 6.10 -3.06 11.75
N ALA A 166 6.77 -2.84 10.61
CA ALA A 166 7.54 -3.86 9.91
C ALA A 166 8.83 -4.27 10.65
N LYS A 167 9.30 -3.50 11.63
CA LYS A 167 10.53 -3.84 12.37
C LYS A 167 10.41 -5.26 12.98
N PRO A 168 11.50 -6.05 12.96
CA PRO A 168 12.88 -5.66 12.62
C PRO A 168 13.19 -5.67 11.11
N MET A 169 12.24 -6.03 10.24
CA MET A 169 12.43 -5.98 8.79
C MET A 169 12.45 -4.53 8.28
N LEU A 170 13.36 -4.24 7.35
CA LEU A 170 13.44 -2.94 6.71
C LEU A 170 12.36 -2.80 5.63
N TYR A 171 11.31 -2.03 5.92
CA TYR A 171 10.15 -1.87 5.04
C TYR A 171 10.48 -1.41 3.62
N HIS A 172 11.48 -0.54 3.47
CA HIS A 172 11.89 -0.01 2.19
C HIS A 172 12.59 -1.09 1.32
N GLU A 173 13.45 -1.92 1.91
CA GLU A 173 14.05 -3.08 1.22
C GLU A 173 12.99 -4.12 0.85
N PHE A 174 12.05 -4.39 1.76
CA PHE A 174 10.93 -5.28 1.48
C PHE A 174 10.12 -4.78 0.29
N ASN A 175 9.77 -3.49 0.25
CA ASN A 175 9.04 -2.92 -0.88
C ASN A 175 9.87 -2.95 -2.16
N ALA A 176 11.17 -2.65 -2.10
CA ALA A 176 12.05 -2.75 -3.27
C ALA A 176 12.09 -4.17 -3.85
N TYR A 177 12.11 -5.17 -2.98
CA TYR A 177 12.07 -6.58 -3.36
C TYR A 177 10.70 -6.98 -3.92
N HIS A 178 9.61 -6.67 -3.21
CA HIS A 178 8.25 -7.11 -3.54
C HIS A 178 7.65 -6.36 -4.73
N HIS A 179 7.90 -5.06 -4.81
CA HIS A 179 7.43 -4.19 -5.88
C HIS A 179 8.45 -4.06 -7.02
N GLY A 180 9.56 -4.81 -6.99
CA GLY A 180 10.50 -4.91 -8.10
C GLY A 180 9.93 -5.69 -9.31
N GLY A 181 10.59 -5.54 -10.46
CA GLY A 181 10.33 -6.36 -11.65
C GLY A 181 8.89 -6.24 -12.20
N LYS A 182 8.11 -7.32 -12.14
CA LYS A 182 6.75 -7.35 -12.70
C LYS A 182 5.79 -6.44 -11.95
N VAL A 183 5.89 -6.40 -10.62
CA VAL A 183 4.95 -5.63 -9.78
C VAL A 183 5.15 -4.13 -10.01
N ARG A 184 6.40 -3.66 -10.20
CA ARG A 184 6.70 -2.29 -10.66
C ARG A 184 5.85 -1.87 -11.85
N THR A 185 5.75 -2.74 -12.86
CA THR A 185 4.97 -2.45 -14.08
C THR A 185 3.47 -2.39 -13.78
N GLN A 186 2.98 -3.20 -12.85
CA GLN A 186 1.58 -3.20 -12.43
C GLN A 186 1.24 -1.94 -11.62
N ASP A 187 2.10 -1.53 -10.69
CA ASP A 187 1.93 -0.33 -9.88
C ASP A 187 1.87 0.92 -10.77
N ARG A 188 2.80 1.01 -11.74
CA ARG A 188 2.77 2.09 -12.74
C ARG A 188 1.48 2.07 -13.55
N ARG A 189 1.06 0.90 -14.05
CA ARG A 189 -0.15 0.77 -14.85
C ARG A 189 -1.40 1.21 -14.09
N ILE A 190 -1.48 0.94 -12.78
CA ILE A 190 -2.58 1.44 -11.96
C ILE A 190 -2.60 2.97 -11.94
N LEU A 191 -1.45 3.64 -11.84
CA LEU A 191 -1.39 5.10 -11.91
C LEU A 191 -1.68 5.65 -13.31
N GLU A 192 -1.26 4.95 -14.38
CA GLU A 192 -1.63 5.28 -15.76
C GLU A 192 -3.17 5.23 -15.95
N ASP A 193 -3.84 4.22 -15.37
CA ASP A 193 -5.30 4.11 -15.40
C ASP A 193 -5.97 5.26 -14.63
N VAL A 194 -5.45 5.62 -13.45
CA VAL A 194 -5.93 6.76 -12.65
C VAL A 194 -5.71 8.09 -13.38
N LEU A 195 -4.57 8.24 -14.06
CA LEU A 195 -4.27 9.39 -14.90
C LEU A 195 -5.27 9.51 -16.07
N SER A 196 -5.49 8.40 -16.78
CA SER A 196 -6.46 8.33 -17.88
C SER A 196 -7.88 8.68 -17.42
N GLU A 197 -8.29 8.21 -16.24
CA GLU A 197 -9.57 8.54 -15.63
C GLU A 197 -9.71 10.06 -15.43
N GLY A 198 -8.72 10.69 -14.81
CA GLY A 198 -8.72 12.13 -14.56
C GLY A 198 -8.78 12.96 -15.83
N GLU A 199 -8.01 12.58 -16.85
CA GLU A 199 -7.98 13.26 -18.14
C GLU A 199 -9.30 13.14 -18.91
N LYS A 200 -9.90 11.95 -18.92
CA LYS A 200 -11.24 11.72 -19.51
C LYS A 200 -12.32 12.53 -18.79
N ALA A 201 -12.15 12.78 -17.50
CA ALA A 201 -13.01 13.66 -16.71
C ALA A 201 -12.70 15.16 -16.87
N GLY A 202 -11.79 15.54 -17.79
CA GLY A 202 -11.40 16.93 -18.03
C GLY A 202 -10.59 17.57 -16.90
N LYS A 203 -10.02 16.77 -15.98
CA LYS A 203 -9.18 17.26 -14.90
C LYS A 203 -7.74 17.50 -15.39
N LYS A 204 -7.10 18.53 -14.84
CA LYS A 204 -5.68 18.78 -15.03
C LYS A 204 -4.90 17.87 -14.07
N MET A 205 -4.24 16.85 -14.61
CA MET A 205 -3.48 15.83 -13.86
C MET A 205 -1.96 16.02 -14.06
N LYS A 206 -1.47 17.26 -13.89
CA LYS A 206 -0.09 17.62 -14.30
C LYS A 206 0.95 16.93 -13.43
N ALA A 207 0.74 16.90 -12.11
CA ALA A 207 1.67 16.28 -11.19
C ALA A 207 1.64 14.76 -11.33
N LEU A 208 0.46 14.14 -11.42
CA LEU A 208 0.36 12.70 -11.62
C LEU A 208 0.97 12.26 -12.96
N ARG A 209 0.74 13.01 -14.04
CA ARG A 209 1.37 12.76 -15.34
C ARG A 209 2.90 12.76 -15.24
N GLU A 210 3.45 13.73 -14.51
CA GLU A 210 4.90 13.83 -14.34
C GLU A 210 5.47 12.68 -13.50
N VAL A 211 4.77 12.23 -12.45
CA VAL A 211 5.15 11.01 -11.71
C VAL A 211 5.17 9.80 -12.63
N VAL A 212 4.10 9.57 -13.39
CA VAL A 212 4.01 8.47 -14.37
C VAL A 212 5.14 8.56 -15.40
N ARG A 213 5.42 9.76 -15.91
CA ARG A 213 6.51 9.99 -16.87
C ARG A 213 7.87 9.58 -16.30
N ARG A 214 8.19 9.99 -15.07
CA ARG A 214 9.44 9.60 -14.39
C ARG A 214 9.53 8.10 -14.15
N ALA A 215 8.44 7.48 -13.69
CA ALA A 215 8.37 6.04 -13.48
C ALA A 215 8.61 5.22 -14.77
N THR A 216 8.17 5.73 -15.92
CA THR A 216 8.44 5.10 -17.23
C THR A 216 9.91 5.18 -17.65
N GLN A 217 10.67 6.15 -17.11
CA GLN A 217 12.10 6.32 -17.43
C GLN A 217 13.03 5.45 -16.59
N LEU A 218 12.53 4.75 -15.57
CA LEU A 218 13.29 3.81 -14.72
C LEU A 218 13.56 2.45 -15.41
N GLN A 219 13.48 2.39 -16.74
CA GLN A 219 13.70 1.16 -17.52
C GLN A 219 15.17 0.73 -17.47
#